data_AF-A0A4V5PXP7-F1
#
_entry.id   AF-A0A4V5PXP7-F1
#
_cell.length_a   1.000
_cell.length_b   1.000
_cell.length_c   1.000
_cell.angle_alpha   90.00
_cell.angle_beta   90.00
_cell.angle_gamma   90.00
#
_symmetry.space_group_name_H-M   'P 1'
#
loop_
_entity.id
_entity.type
_entity.pdbx_description
1 polymer ?
#
loop_
_entity_poly.entity_id
_entity_poly.type
_entity_poly.pdbx_seq_one_letter_code
_entity_poly.pdbx_strand_id
1 'polypeptide(L)'
;MRRESLVTANKHKPKVTEVHSEYHQEKQLQDKVRERRRRGLVRRLTAFAAAALAIAILFISVFTSQASTIEEKNLQQKQAEEELVRLKEQENYLTEEIEKLNNLDYIGELARRDYFMSKPGETIFKLPSSSN
;
A
#
# COMPACT_ATOMS: atom_id res chain seq x y z
N MET A 1 86.16 -55.79 9.25
CA MET A 1 86.09 -55.41 7.82
C MET A 1 84.61 -55.26 7.43
N ARG A 2 84.31 -54.19 6.67
CA ARG A 2 83.07 -53.82 5.94
C ARG A 2 81.70 -53.96 6.61
N ARG A 3 81.13 -52.79 6.94
CA ARG A 3 79.69 -52.52 7.01
C ARG A 3 79.18 -52.29 5.58
N GLU A 4 78.03 -52.85 5.22
CA GLU A 4 77.18 -52.29 4.16
C GLU A 4 75.79 -52.04 4.73
N SER A 5 75.50 -50.76 4.93
CA SER A 5 74.22 -50.22 5.38
C SER A 5 73.24 -50.16 4.22
N LEU A 6 72.03 -50.68 4.45
CA LEU A 6 70.91 -50.58 3.52
C LEU A 6 70.54 -49.11 3.26
N VAL A 7 70.44 -48.83 1.96
CA VAL A 7 70.16 -47.55 1.32
C VAL A 7 68.77 -47.03 1.70
N THR A 8 68.71 -45.85 2.32
CA THR A 8 67.47 -45.05 2.39
C THR A 8 67.37 -44.22 1.12
N ALA A 9 66.42 -44.58 0.25
CA ALA A 9 66.18 -43.89 -1.01
C ALA A 9 65.61 -42.48 -0.77
N ASN A 10 66.44 -41.46 -0.97
CA ASN A 10 66.03 -40.06 -0.97
C ASN A 10 65.31 -39.73 -2.30
N LYS A 11 64.01 -39.42 -2.23
CA LYS A 11 63.16 -39.10 -3.38
C LYS A 11 63.44 -37.67 -3.85
N HIS A 12 64.37 -37.51 -4.78
CA HIS A 12 64.64 -36.23 -5.43
C HIS A 12 63.44 -35.83 -6.31
N LYS A 13 62.77 -34.72 -5.99
CA LYS A 13 61.73 -34.14 -6.87
C LYS A 13 62.44 -33.40 -8.01
N PRO A 14 62.06 -33.62 -9.29
CA PRO A 14 62.68 -32.92 -10.40
C PRO A 14 62.35 -31.42 -10.32
N LYS A 15 63.37 -30.57 -10.47
CA LYS A 15 63.21 -29.12 -10.62
C LYS A 15 62.65 -28.88 -12.02
N VAL A 16 61.33 -28.70 -12.11
CA VAL A 16 60.64 -28.42 -13.38
C VAL A 16 60.98 -26.98 -13.78
N THR A 17 61.74 -26.85 -14.86
CA THR A 17 62.05 -25.55 -15.48
C THR A 17 60.82 -25.05 -16.20
N GLU A 18 60.31 -23.87 -15.83
CA GLU A 18 59.27 -23.20 -16.60
C GLU A 18 59.79 -22.97 -18.03
N VAL A 19 59.06 -23.49 -19.02
CA VAL A 19 59.37 -23.27 -20.43
C VAL A 19 59.21 -21.77 -20.69
N HIS A 20 60.31 -21.08 -20.98
CA HIS A 20 60.33 -19.67 -21.38
C HIS A 20 59.74 -19.55 -22.79
N SER A 21 58.43 -19.71 -22.89
CA SER A 21 57.68 -19.71 -24.13
C SER A 21 56.98 -18.37 -24.27
N GLU A 22 57.28 -17.65 -25.35
CA GLU A 22 56.63 -16.38 -25.69
C GLU A 22 55.10 -16.52 -25.73
N TYR A 23 54.58 -17.65 -26.19
CA TYR A 23 53.15 -17.96 -26.17
C TYR A 23 52.51 -17.89 -24.76
N HIS A 24 53.21 -18.35 -23.72
CA HIS A 24 52.70 -18.26 -22.35
C HIS A 24 52.69 -16.81 -21.85
N GLN A 25 53.66 -15.99 -22.28
CA GLN A 25 53.70 -14.57 -21.94
C GLN A 25 52.60 -13.79 -22.65
N GLU A 26 52.37 -14.03 -23.95
CA GLU A 26 51.28 -13.44 -24.71
C GLU A 26 49.90 -13.79 -24.13
N LYS A 27 49.69 -15.06 -23.78
CA LYS A 27 48.44 -15.52 -23.17
C LYS A 27 48.21 -14.87 -21.80
N GLN A 28 49.23 -14.78 -20.95
CA GLN A 28 49.13 -14.08 -19.66
C GLN A 28 48.84 -12.59 -19.83
N LEU A 29 49.39 -11.94 -20.86
CA LEU A 29 49.08 -10.54 -21.18
C LEU A 29 47.62 -10.39 -21.64
N GLN A 30 47.12 -11.29 -22.50
CA GLN A 30 45.72 -11.28 -22.93
C GLN A 30 44.75 -11.52 -21.77
N ASP A 31 45.05 -12.46 -20.88
CA ASP A 31 44.24 -12.73 -19.69
C ASP A 31 44.24 -11.53 -18.74
N LYS A 32 45.39 -10.87 -18.51
CA LYS A 32 45.48 -9.63 -17.72
C LYS A 32 44.64 -8.50 -18.33
N VAL A 33 44.64 -8.35 -19.66
CA VAL A 33 43.81 -7.34 -20.36
C VAL A 33 42.32 -7.69 -20.23
N ARG A 34 41.95 -8.96 -20.40
CA ARG A 34 40.57 -9.44 -20.25
C ARG A 34 40.06 -9.24 -18.83
N GLU A 35 40.88 -9.52 -17.82
CA GLU A 35 40.55 -9.26 -16.42
C GLU A 35 40.38 -7.77 -16.13
N ARG A 36 41.26 -6.91 -16.64
CA ARG A 36 41.11 -5.44 -16.49
C ARG A 36 39.79 -4.95 -17.09
N ARG A 37 39.42 -5.44 -18.29
CA ARG A 37 38.14 -5.13 -18.93
C ARG A 37 36.95 -5.64 -18.11
N ARG A 38 37.02 -6.88 -17.61
CA ARG A 38 35.98 -7.50 -16.78
C ARG A 38 35.79 -6.76 -15.45
N ARG A 39 36.87 -6.37 -14.78
CA ARG A 39 36.82 -5.58 -13.53
C ARG A 39 36.11 -4.25 -13.73
N GLY A 40 36.39 -3.56 -14.84
CA GLY A 40 35.69 -2.32 -15.20
C GLY A 40 34.20 -2.53 -15.45
N LEU A 41 33.83 -3.60 -16.18
CA LEU A 41 32.44 -3.94 -16.45
C LEU A 41 31.69 -4.33 -15.16
N VAL A 42 32.27 -5.18 -14.32
CA VAL A 42 31.68 -5.58 -13.03
C VAL A 42 31.49 -4.36 -12.15
N ARG A 43 32.48 -3.45 -12.04
CA ARG A 43 32.34 -2.23 -11.22
C ARG A 43 31.20 -1.32 -11.70
N ARG A 44 30.99 -1.22 -13.02
CA ARG A 44 29.85 -0.47 -13.59
C ARG A 44 28.53 -1.17 -13.27
N LEU A 45 28.44 -2.48 -13.49
CA LEU A 45 27.25 -3.27 -13.21
C LEU A 45 26.89 -3.28 -11.72
N THR A 46 27.86 -3.35 -10.81
CA THR A 46 27.60 -3.28 -9.37
C THR A 46 27.07 -1.91 -8.96
N ALA A 47 27.56 -0.82 -9.56
CA ALA A 47 27.04 0.53 -9.31
C ALA A 47 25.59 0.67 -9.80
N PHE A 48 25.28 0.16 -11.01
CA PHE A 48 23.91 0.13 -11.52
C PHE A 48 22.99 -0.76 -10.68
N ALA A 49 23.45 -1.92 -10.24
CA ALA A 49 22.69 -2.81 -9.38
C ALA A 49 22.41 -2.16 -8.01
N ALA A 50 23.38 -1.49 -7.42
CA ALA A 50 23.19 -0.74 -6.18
C ALA A 50 22.18 0.40 -6.35
N ALA A 51 22.26 1.16 -7.45
CA ALA A 51 21.29 2.21 -7.76
C ALA A 51 19.88 1.64 -7.97
N ALA A 52 19.74 0.55 -8.73
CA ALA A 52 18.46 -0.13 -8.94
C ALA A 52 17.87 -0.65 -7.64
N LEU A 53 18.71 -1.18 -6.74
CA LEU A 53 18.28 -1.69 -5.44
C LEU A 53 17.83 -0.56 -4.50
N ALA A 54 18.52 0.58 -4.51
CA ALA A 54 18.08 1.78 -3.79
C ALA A 54 16.71 2.27 -4.31
N ILE A 55 16.54 2.32 -5.63
CA ILE A 55 15.27 2.70 -6.27
C ILE A 55 14.17 1.69 -5.89
N ALA A 56 14.45 0.39 -5.90
CA ALA A 56 13.48 -0.64 -5.52
C ALA A 56 13.02 -0.49 -4.06
N ILE A 57 13.93 -0.20 -3.13
CA ILE A 57 13.58 0.06 -1.71
C ILE A 57 12.64 1.27 -1.58
N LEU A 58 12.94 2.35 -2.30
CA LEU A 58 12.07 3.54 -2.31
C LEU A 58 10.69 3.20 -2.85
N PHE A 59 10.60 2.47 -3.96
CA PHE A 59 9.31 2.02 -4.50
C PHE A 59 8.55 1.14 -3.51
N ILE A 60 9.19 0.17 -2.87
CA ILE A 60 8.54 -0.70 -1.87
C ILE A 60 7.93 0.14 -0.76
N SER A 61 8.67 1.13 -0.22
CA SER A 61 8.15 2.00 0.84
C SER A 61 6.91 2.81 0.43
N VAL A 62 6.89 3.31 -0.81
CA VAL A 62 5.77 4.07 -1.39
C VAL A 62 4.56 3.16 -1.67
N PHE A 63 4.78 1.92 -2.10
CA PHE A 63 3.69 0.97 -2.34
C PHE A 63 3.08 0.45 -1.04
N THR A 64 3.89 0.21 0.00
CA THR A 64 3.36 -0.28 1.28
C THR A 64 2.53 0.75 2.03
N SER A 65 2.84 2.05 1.89
CA SER A 65 2.09 3.11 2.58
C SER A 65 0.72 3.39 1.97
N GLN A 66 0.46 2.96 0.74
CA GLN A 66 -0.80 3.23 0.05
C GLN A 66 -1.92 2.24 0.37
N ALA A 67 -1.59 0.99 0.74
CA ALA A 67 -2.59 -0.06 0.93
C ALA A 67 -3.58 0.25 2.08
N SER A 68 -3.09 0.66 3.25
CA SER A 68 -3.94 1.05 4.39
C SER A 68 -4.66 2.38 4.15
N THR A 69 -4.02 3.32 3.46
CA THR A 69 -4.62 4.62 3.12
C THR A 69 -5.80 4.50 2.17
N ILE A 70 -5.80 3.51 1.27
CA ILE A 70 -6.92 3.29 0.34
C ILE A 70 -8.15 2.78 1.10
N GLU A 71 -7.98 1.83 2.02
CA GLU A 71 -9.09 1.29 2.81
C GLU A 71 -9.72 2.37 3.71
N GLU A 72 -8.88 3.15 4.40
CA GLU A 72 -9.34 4.26 5.23
C GLU A 72 -10.08 5.32 4.41
N LYS A 73 -9.56 5.70 3.24
CA LYS A 73 -10.22 6.64 2.33
C LYS A 73 -11.55 6.11 1.81
N ASN A 74 -11.64 4.82 1.47
CA ASN A 74 -12.89 4.21 1.03
C ASN A 74 -13.94 4.19 2.15
N LEU A 75 -13.52 3.93 3.40
CA LEU A 75 -14.42 3.98 4.55
C LEU A 75 -14.92 5.41 4.80
N GLN A 76 -14.02 6.40 4.80
CA GLN A 76 -14.37 7.81 4.95
C GLN A 76 -15.33 8.26 3.84
N GLN A 77 -15.09 7.83 2.60
CA GLN A 77 -15.97 8.15 1.48
C GLN A 77 -17.37 7.56 1.69
N LYS A 78 -17.48 6.28 2.09
CA LYS A 78 -18.77 5.65 2.39
C LYS A 78 -19.52 6.36 3.52
N GLN A 79 -18.83 6.68 4.60
CA GLN A 79 -19.43 7.39 5.74
C GLN A 79 -19.94 8.77 5.34
N ALA A 80 -19.15 9.53 4.56
CA ALA A 80 -19.55 10.82 4.05
C ALA A 80 -20.76 10.73 3.11
N GLU A 81 -20.84 9.69 2.29
CA GLU A 81 -21.95 9.48 1.36
C GLU A 81 -23.24 9.09 2.10
N GLU A 82 -23.15 8.22 3.11
CA GLU A 82 -24.27 7.90 4.00
C GLU A 82 -24.76 9.13 4.77
N GLU A 83 -23.85 9.95 5.29
CA GLU A 83 -24.19 11.20 5.98
C GLU A 83 -24.87 12.19 5.04
N LEU A 84 -24.41 12.30 3.79
CA LEU A 84 -25.00 13.16 2.77
C LEU A 84 -26.44 12.71 2.46
N VAL A 85 -26.69 11.41 2.29
CA VAL A 85 -28.04 10.88 2.08
C VAL A 85 -28.94 11.21 3.25
N ARG A 86 -28.50 10.96 4.48
CA ARG A 86 -29.25 11.28 5.70
C ARG A 86 -29.60 12.77 5.79
N LEU A 87 -28.64 13.64 5.49
CA LEU A 87 -28.84 15.09 5.53
C LEU A 87 -29.84 15.55 4.46
N LYS A 88 -29.80 14.97 3.25
CA LYS A 88 -30.79 15.26 2.20
C LYS A 88 -32.20 14.81 2.57
N GLU A 89 -32.33 13.64 3.18
CA GLU A 89 -33.63 13.18 3.68
C GLU A 89 -34.18 14.12 4.76
N GLN A 90 -33.34 14.56 5.68
CA GLN A 90 -33.71 15.55 6.70
C GLN A 90 -34.09 16.89 6.07
N GLU A 91 -33.34 17.39 5.09
CA GLU A 91 -33.63 18.63 4.37
C GLU A 91 -35.00 18.57 3.69
N ASN A 92 -35.29 17.47 2.98
CA ASN A 92 -36.57 17.26 2.30
C ASN A 92 -37.71 17.21 3.31
N TYR A 93 -37.56 16.44 4.40
CA TYR A 93 -38.56 16.34 5.46
C TYR A 93 -38.85 17.72 6.09
N LEU A 94 -37.81 18.48 6.43
CA LEU A 94 -37.95 19.80 7.02
C LEU A 94 -38.59 20.79 6.05
N THR A 95 -38.27 20.69 4.76
CA THR A 95 -38.87 21.55 3.73
C THR A 95 -40.37 21.26 3.57
N GLU A 96 -40.74 19.98 3.52
CA GLU A 96 -42.15 19.57 3.50
C GLU A 96 -42.89 20.03 4.77
N GLU A 97 -42.24 19.94 5.93
CA GLU A 97 -42.81 20.42 7.19
C GLU A 97 -43.00 21.94 7.19
N ILE A 98 -42.04 22.71 6.66
CA ILE A 98 -42.18 24.16 6.48
C ILE A 98 -43.35 24.49 5.55
N GLU A 99 -43.50 23.79 4.43
CA GLU A 99 -44.62 24.00 3.50
C GLU A 99 -45.97 23.72 4.17
N LYS A 100 -46.08 22.61 4.91
CA LYS A 100 -47.28 22.27 5.68
C LYS A 100 -47.58 23.33 6.74
N LEU A 101 -46.59 23.77 7.49
CA LEU A 101 -46.75 24.77 8.54
C LEU A 101 -47.05 26.18 8.00
N ASN A 102 -46.77 26.48 6.74
CA ASN A 102 -47.21 27.71 6.09
C ASN A 102 -48.68 27.66 5.64
N ASN A 103 -49.34 26.49 5.70
CA ASN A 103 -50.73 26.32 5.33
C ASN A 103 -51.67 26.45 6.56
N LEU A 104 -52.56 27.44 6.53
CA LEU A 104 -53.53 27.69 7.61
C LEU A 104 -54.50 26.52 7.85
N ASP A 105 -54.85 25.76 6.81
CA ASP A 105 -55.74 24.61 6.96
C ASP A 105 -55.05 23.48 7.74
N TYR A 106 -53.78 23.21 7.42
CA TYR A 106 -52.96 22.25 8.14
C TYR A 106 -52.72 22.67 9.60
N ILE A 107 -52.45 23.96 9.85
CA ILE A 107 -52.37 24.49 11.22
C ILE A 107 -53.71 24.30 11.95
N GLY A 108 -54.83 24.51 11.27
CA GLY A 108 -56.16 24.30 11.83
C GLY A 108 -56.43 22.84 12.20
N GLU A 109 -56.01 21.88 11.35
CA GLU A 109 -56.07 20.45 11.64
C GLU A 109 -55.19 20.08 12.85
N LEU A 110 -53.97 20.62 12.92
CA LEU A 110 -53.05 20.43 14.04
C LEU A 110 -53.66 20.96 15.35
N ALA A 111 -54.24 22.17 15.31
CA ALA A 111 -54.89 22.77 16.47
C ALA A 111 -56.10 21.96 16.95
N ARG A 112 -56.89 21.40 16.04
CA ARG A 112 -58.01 20.50 16.38
C ARG A 112 -57.53 19.17 16.96
N ARG A 113 -56.50 18.56 16.36
CA ARG A 113 -55.97 17.23 16.73
C ARG A 113 -55.22 17.25 18.05
N ASP A 114 -54.27 18.18 18.20
CA ASP A 114 -53.29 18.16 19.28
C ASP A 114 -53.69 19.07 20.45
N TYR A 115 -54.48 20.10 20.17
CA TYR A 115 -54.87 21.12 21.16
C TYR A 115 -56.38 21.19 21.40
N PHE A 116 -57.18 20.33 20.74
CA PHE A 116 -58.65 20.31 20.85
C PHE A 116 -59.28 21.71 20.66
N MET A 117 -58.70 22.52 19.78
CA MET A 117 -59.26 23.83 19.42
C MET A 117 -60.38 23.68 18.40
N SER A 118 -61.40 24.55 18.47
CA SER A 118 -62.51 24.57 17.52
C SER A 118 -62.90 26.01 17.17
N LYS A 119 -63.40 26.23 15.95
CA LYS A 119 -63.88 27.56 15.52
C LYS A 119 -65.24 27.87 16.17
N PRO A 120 -65.64 29.15 16.26
CA PRO A 120 -66.97 29.53 16.75
C PRO A 120 -68.07 28.83 15.94
N GLY A 121 -68.90 28.02 16.62
CA GLY A 121 -69.98 27.23 16.00
C GLY A 121 -69.65 25.75 15.76
N GLU A 122 -68.41 25.30 15.98
CA GLU A 122 -68.03 23.88 15.95
C GLU A 122 -68.24 23.22 17.33
N THR A 123 -68.67 21.94 17.37
CA THR A 123 -68.86 21.15 18.62
C THR A 123 -67.84 20.02 18.70
N ILE A 124 -67.09 19.94 19.81
CA ILE A 124 -66.04 18.93 20.02
C ILE A 124 -66.64 17.66 20.62
N PHE A 125 -66.47 16.52 19.95
CA PHE A 125 -66.83 15.21 20.47
C PHE A 125 -65.59 14.46 20.97
N LYS A 126 -65.54 14.15 22.26
CA LYS A 126 -64.50 13.27 22.83
C LYS A 126 -64.94 11.82 22.67
N LEU A 127 -64.30 11.11 21.74
CA LEU A 127 -64.50 9.67 21.61
C LEU A 127 -63.80 8.97 22.79
N PRO A 128 -64.43 7.97 23.43
CA PRO A 128 -63.72 7.15 24.41
C PRO A 128 -62.54 6.48 23.71
N SER A 129 -61.34 6.64 24.27
CA SER A 129 -60.12 6.04 23.73
C SER A 129 -60.32 4.52 23.63
N SER A 130 -60.38 4.00 22.41
CA SER A 130 -60.39 2.56 22.17
C SER A 130 -59.08 1.99 22.70
N SER A 131 -59.16 1.30 23.83
CA SER A 131 -58.10 0.46 24.34
C SER A 131 -57.88 -0.68 23.35
N ASN A 132 -56.82 -0.59 22.55
CA ASN A 132 -56.23 -1.71 21.84
C ASN A 132 -54.80 -1.86 22.30
#